data_AF-A0A3R5UDP1-F1
#
_entry.id   AF-A0A3R5UDP1-F1
#
_cell.length_a   1.000
_cell.length_b   1.000
_cell.length_c   1.000
_cell.angle_alpha   90.00
_cell.angle_beta   90.00
_cell.angle_gamma   90.00
#
_symmetry.space_group_name_H-M   'P 1'
#
loop_
_entity.id
_entity.type
_entity.pdbx_description
1 polymer ?
#
loop_
_entity_poly.entity_id
_entity_poly.type
_entity_poly.pdbx_seq_one_letter_code
_entity_poly.pdbx_strand_id
1 'polypeptide(L)'
;MIVTYNSIDYWDKLIRSNKTLKSRIFEDEPITEKTVYMHYVIFTRKSGIQSVWTPIPKVKMLLGYIQYCLLPEAFYKWIEGKYKNISEFSQLNVMKIISEGLVSGKLTKEEANVMKKQVEFVRSLWDVPSANIMKELKKFAREFNMSWLGDIDTFLYMKVFASAAELGEFVINTNLQTDSEDDFEKKIGMDEASWLRLCDEVHKDNEKAEKFKLILTRDLTEIV
;
A
#
# COMPACT_ATOMS: atom_id res chain seq x y z
N MET A 1 -3.39 -11.26 25.53
CA MET A 1 -2.33 -10.27 25.20
C MET A 1 -2.96 -9.24 24.26
N ILE A 2 -3.06 -7.97 24.66
CA ILE A 2 -3.59 -6.93 23.77
C ILE A 2 -2.51 -6.66 22.72
N VAL A 3 -2.75 -7.06 21.47
CA VAL A 3 -1.82 -6.79 20.37
C VAL A 3 -1.87 -5.30 20.05
N THR A 4 -0.77 -4.60 20.30
CA THR A 4 -0.61 -3.21 19.86
C THR A 4 -0.03 -3.18 18.45
N TYR A 5 -0.81 -2.69 17.49
CA TYR A 5 -0.35 -2.44 16.13
C TYR A 5 0.57 -1.20 16.03
N ASN A 6 0.68 -0.43 17.11
CA ASN A 6 1.59 0.71 17.26
C ASN A 6 2.90 0.26 17.92
N SER A 7 3.60 -0.68 17.29
CA SER A 7 4.84 -1.24 17.82
C SER A 7 5.75 -1.69 16.69
N ILE A 8 6.95 -1.13 16.62
CA ILE A 8 7.95 -1.54 15.63
C ILE A 8 8.30 -3.03 15.79
N ASP A 9 8.39 -3.53 17.03
CA ASP A 9 8.72 -4.92 17.32
C ASP A 9 7.64 -5.90 16.83
N TYR A 10 6.37 -5.50 16.91
CA TYR A 10 5.28 -6.31 16.35
C TYR A 10 5.45 -6.48 14.84
N TRP A 11 5.70 -5.38 14.12
CA TRP A 11 5.85 -5.40 12.67
C TRP A 11 7.14 -6.08 12.22
N ASP A 12 8.26 -5.90 12.93
CA ASP A 12 9.53 -6.58 12.63
C ASP A 12 9.38 -8.10 12.79
N LYS A 13 8.74 -8.57 13.86
CA LYS A 13 8.44 -10.00 14.04
C LYS A 13 7.55 -10.54 12.94
N LEU A 14 6.46 -9.83 12.61
CA LEU A 14 5.50 -10.23 11.59
C LEU A 14 6.14 -10.33 10.20
N ILE A 15 7.00 -9.39 9.83
CA ILE A 15 7.68 -9.42 8.53
C ILE A 15 8.71 -10.54 8.47
N ARG A 16 9.53 -10.71 9.53
CA ARG A 16 10.54 -11.78 9.57
C ARG A 16 9.92 -13.18 9.55
N SER A 17 8.79 -13.37 10.22
CA SER A 17 8.10 -14.67 10.23
C SER A 17 7.52 -15.03 8.87
N ASN A 18 7.13 -14.02 8.09
CA ASN A 18 6.46 -14.25 6.82
C ASN A 18 7.40 -14.59 5.66
N LYS A 19 8.74 -14.46 5.77
CA LYS A 19 9.82 -14.85 4.80
C LYS A 19 9.59 -14.60 3.29
N THR A 20 8.47 -14.00 2.92
CA THR A 20 7.90 -13.92 1.57
C THR A 20 7.49 -12.47 1.31
N LEU A 21 7.27 -12.12 0.04
CA LEU A 21 6.90 -10.78 -0.42
C LEU A 21 5.88 -10.09 0.50
N LYS A 22 6.12 -8.82 0.85
CA LYS A 22 5.29 -8.03 1.79
C LYS A 22 3.81 -7.92 1.40
N SER A 23 3.47 -8.22 0.15
CA SER A 23 2.09 -8.35 -0.34
C SER A 23 1.33 -9.53 0.30
N ARG A 24 2.05 -10.51 0.87
CA ARG A 24 1.53 -11.76 1.41
C ARG A 24 1.42 -11.80 2.93
N ILE A 25 1.75 -10.71 3.62
CA ILE A 25 1.72 -10.63 5.10
C ILE A 25 0.34 -10.99 5.68
N PHE A 26 -0.72 -10.77 4.89
CA PHE A 26 -2.10 -11.07 5.26
C PHE A 26 -2.77 -12.03 4.27
N GLU A 27 -2.00 -12.82 3.51
CA GLU A 27 -2.54 -13.76 2.52
C GLU A 27 -3.46 -14.79 3.18
N ASP A 28 -3.06 -15.32 4.33
CA ASP A 28 -3.82 -16.32 5.10
C ASP A 28 -4.95 -15.72 5.96
N GLU A 29 -5.05 -14.39 6.04
CA GLU A 29 -6.09 -13.75 6.84
C GLU A 29 -7.46 -13.81 6.11
N PRO A 30 -8.56 -14.13 6.82
CA PRO A 30 -9.87 -14.15 6.20
C PRO A 30 -10.33 -12.74 5.81
N ILE A 31 -11.03 -12.64 4.68
CA ILE A 31 -11.71 -11.41 4.30
C ILE A 31 -13.02 -11.32 5.09
N THR A 32 -13.22 -10.20 5.77
CA THR A 32 -14.42 -9.90 6.56
C THR A 32 -14.93 -8.51 6.24
N GLU A 33 -16.09 -8.12 6.76
CA GLU A 33 -16.61 -6.75 6.64
C GLU A 33 -15.68 -5.67 7.23
N LYS A 34 -14.73 -6.07 8.10
CA LYS A 34 -13.73 -5.16 8.69
C LYS A 34 -12.48 -5.00 7.84
N THR A 35 -12.30 -5.88 6.85
CA THR A 35 -11.15 -5.88 5.97
C THR A 35 -11.16 -4.61 5.13
N VAL A 36 -10.03 -3.92 5.15
CA VAL A 36 -9.76 -2.72 4.35
C VAL A 36 -8.68 -3.06 3.34
N TYR A 37 -8.52 -2.24 2.31
CA TYR A 37 -7.60 -2.56 1.22
C TYR A 37 -6.66 -1.42 0.97
N MET A 38 -5.47 -1.73 0.49
CA MET A 38 -4.48 -0.76 0.07
C MET A 38 -3.87 -1.18 -1.26
N HIS A 39 -3.66 -0.20 -2.12
CA HIS A 39 -2.81 -0.30 -3.30
C HIS A 39 -1.65 0.68 -3.12
N TYR A 40 -0.44 0.26 -3.45
CA TYR A 40 0.68 1.19 -3.54
C TYR A 40 1.60 0.81 -4.69
N VAL A 41 2.24 1.82 -5.25
CA VAL A 41 3.22 1.70 -6.31
C VAL A 41 4.50 2.38 -5.88
N ILE A 42 5.62 1.66 -5.99
CA ILE A 42 6.96 2.21 -5.84
C ILE A 42 7.69 1.92 -7.13
N PHE A 43 8.04 2.98 -7.86
CA PHE A 43 8.87 2.89 -9.04
C PHE A 43 10.23 3.50 -8.75
N THR A 44 11.28 2.79 -9.16
CA THR A 44 12.60 3.36 -9.33
C THR A 44 13.17 2.86 -10.64
N ARG A 45 13.88 3.71 -11.39
CA ARG A 45 14.46 3.31 -12.68
C ARG A 45 15.40 2.10 -12.57
N LYS A 46 16.06 1.93 -11.42
CA LYS A 46 17.00 0.81 -11.20
C LYS A 46 16.35 -0.47 -10.70
N SER A 47 15.17 -0.41 -10.07
CA SER A 47 14.48 -1.59 -9.52
C SER A 47 13.14 -1.90 -10.20
N GLY A 48 12.71 -1.08 -11.16
CA GLY A 48 11.45 -1.25 -11.86
C GLY A 48 10.25 -0.80 -11.05
N ILE A 49 9.08 -1.32 -11.40
CA ILE A 49 7.79 -1.03 -10.77
C ILE A 49 7.47 -2.13 -9.77
N GLN A 50 7.18 -1.74 -8.53
CA GLN A 50 6.52 -2.58 -7.55
C GLN A 50 5.08 -2.07 -7.38
N SER A 51 4.11 -2.81 -7.89
CA SER A 51 2.67 -2.56 -7.68
C SER A 51 2.11 -3.63 -6.74
N VAL A 52 1.52 -3.21 -5.62
CA VAL A 52 1.05 -4.12 -4.58
C VAL A 52 -0.36 -3.78 -4.15
N TRP A 53 -1.25 -4.75 -4.31
CA TRP A 53 -2.58 -4.78 -3.73
C TRP A 53 -2.57 -5.66 -2.48
N THR A 54 -3.14 -5.18 -1.38
CA THR A 54 -3.15 -5.94 -0.13
C THR A 54 -4.47 -5.78 0.62
N PRO A 55 -5.17 -6.89 0.91
CA PRO A 55 -6.23 -6.91 1.92
C PRO A 55 -5.60 -6.84 3.31
N ILE A 56 -6.17 -6.02 4.19
CA ILE A 56 -5.68 -5.81 5.55
C ILE A 56 -6.84 -6.00 6.52
N PRO A 57 -6.71 -6.84 7.57
CA PRO A 57 -7.85 -7.27 8.39
C PRO A 57 -8.66 -6.15 9.06
N LYS A 58 -8.06 -4.98 9.31
CA LYS A 58 -8.72 -3.83 9.95
C LYS A 58 -7.93 -2.53 9.81
N VAL A 59 -8.63 -1.41 9.96
CA VAL A 59 -8.07 -0.05 9.81
C VAL A 59 -6.87 0.27 10.71
N LYS A 60 -6.83 -0.20 11.97
CA LYS A 60 -5.66 0.02 12.85
C LYS A 60 -4.44 -0.80 12.41
N MET A 61 -4.64 -1.95 11.75
CA MET A 61 -3.55 -2.70 11.13
C MET A 61 -3.05 -2.01 9.87
N LEU A 62 -3.95 -1.45 9.05
CA LEU A 62 -3.57 -0.61 7.91
C LEU A 62 -2.71 0.58 8.35
N LEU A 63 -3.11 1.26 9.44
CA LEU A 63 -2.34 2.37 9.99
C LEU A 63 -0.92 1.94 10.38
N GLY A 64 -0.77 0.81 11.08
CA GLY A 64 0.53 0.25 11.41
C GLY A 64 1.33 -0.18 10.17
N TYR A 65 0.69 -0.78 9.18
CA TYR A 65 1.35 -1.16 7.93
C TYR A 65 1.91 0.07 7.21
N ILE A 66 1.14 1.16 7.14
CA ILE A 66 1.61 2.42 6.54
C ILE A 66 2.81 2.95 7.32
N GLN A 67 2.70 3.06 8.64
CA GLN A 67 3.73 3.66 9.48
C GLN A 67 5.04 2.87 9.51
N TYR A 68 4.95 1.55 9.62
CA TYR A 68 6.09 0.69 9.92
C TYR A 68 6.59 -0.11 8.71
N CYS A 69 5.77 -0.29 7.67
CA CYS A 69 6.13 -1.09 6.50
C CYS A 69 6.30 -0.20 5.26
N LEU A 70 5.24 0.53 4.88
CA LEU A 70 5.20 1.30 3.63
C LEU A 70 6.12 2.53 3.68
N LEU A 71 5.93 3.44 4.63
CA LEU A 71 6.69 4.70 4.66
C LEU A 71 8.22 4.49 4.74
N PRO A 72 8.74 3.59 5.61
CA PRO A 72 10.17 3.30 5.63
C PRO A 72 10.69 2.80 4.28
N GLU A 73 9.98 1.87 3.63
CA GLU A 73 10.39 1.32 2.34
C GLU A 73 10.30 2.36 1.23
N ALA A 74 9.18 3.07 1.13
CA ALA A 74 8.94 4.07 0.12
C ALA A 74 9.99 5.18 0.17
N PHE A 75 10.29 5.71 1.37
CA PHE A 75 11.29 6.76 1.52
C PHE A 75 12.70 6.26 1.29
N TYR A 76 13.03 5.04 1.74
CA TYR A 76 14.34 4.47 1.45
C TYR A 76 14.54 4.26 -0.06
N LYS A 77 13.52 3.73 -0.77
CA LYS A 77 13.58 3.55 -2.22
C LYS A 77 13.60 4.88 -2.97
N TRP A 78 12.91 5.91 -2.48
CA TRP A 78 13.02 7.26 -3.02
C TRP A 78 14.46 7.81 -2.94
N ILE A 79 15.09 7.66 -1.78
CA ILE A 79 16.43 8.20 -1.51
C ILE A 79 17.51 7.38 -2.22
N GLU A 80 17.50 6.06 -2.06
CA GLU A 80 18.58 5.19 -2.52
C GLU A 80 18.35 4.61 -3.91
N GLY A 81 17.09 4.47 -4.33
CA GLY A 81 16.70 3.81 -5.59
C GLY A 81 17.12 4.57 -6.85
N LYS A 82 17.39 5.88 -6.72
CA LYS A 82 18.04 6.69 -7.75
C LYS A 82 19.48 6.23 -8.02
N TYR A 83 20.15 5.71 -7.00
CA TYR A 83 21.59 5.44 -7.04
C TYR A 83 21.94 3.96 -7.13
N LYS A 84 21.12 3.07 -6.58
CA LYS A 84 21.38 1.61 -6.60
C LYS A 84 20.11 0.80 -6.79
N ASN A 85 20.28 -0.43 -7.28
CA ASN A 85 19.20 -1.41 -7.26
C ASN A 85 18.99 -1.88 -5.81
N ILE A 86 17.75 -1.86 -5.34
CA ILE A 86 17.36 -2.29 -4.00
C ILE A 86 16.55 -3.57 -4.14
N SER A 87 17.23 -4.71 -4.02
CA SER A 87 16.61 -6.04 -4.04
C SER A 87 15.99 -6.42 -2.69
N GLU A 88 16.53 -5.88 -1.59
CA GLU A 88 16.07 -6.17 -0.23
C GLU A 88 16.04 -4.88 0.61
N PHE A 89 15.00 -4.74 1.42
CA PHE A 89 14.87 -3.67 2.41
C PHE A 89 14.77 -4.29 3.79
N SER A 90 15.82 -4.13 4.61
CA SER A 90 15.73 -4.37 6.04
C SER A 90 14.95 -3.23 6.67
N GLN A 91 13.98 -3.55 7.54
CA GLN A 91 13.18 -2.53 8.20
C GLN A 91 14.07 -1.60 9.01
N LEU A 92 14.08 -0.33 8.61
CA LEU A 92 14.77 0.74 9.30
C LEU A 92 13.75 1.66 9.95
N ASN A 93 14.15 2.26 11.07
CA ASN A 93 13.44 3.40 11.63
C ASN A 93 13.37 4.51 10.55
N VAL A 94 12.15 4.93 10.18
CA VAL A 94 11.93 5.94 9.13
C VAL A 94 12.67 7.25 9.40
N MET A 95 12.80 7.66 10.66
CA MET A 95 13.54 8.88 11.02
C MET A 95 15.04 8.72 10.77
N LYS A 96 15.58 7.51 10.96
CA LYS A 96 16.98 7.19 10.65
C LYS A 96 17.21 7.26 9.14
N ILE A 97 16.32 6.68 8.32
CA ILE A 97 16.37 6.77 6.85
C ILE A 97 16.43 8.23 6.39
N ILE A 98 15.53 9.08 6.91
CA ILE A 98 15.50 10.51 6.57
C ILE A 98 16.80 11.19 6.98
N SER A 99 17.32 10.89 8.18
CA SER A 99 18.57 11.49 8.67
C SER A 99 19.80 11.09 7.85
N GLU A 100 19.91 9.82 7.45
CA GLU A 100 21.01 9.29 6.65
C GLU A 100 20.94 9.82 5.21
N GLY A 101 19.73 9.97 4.64
CA GLY A 101 19.52 10.63 3.36
C GLY A 101 20.02 12.08 3.36
N LEU A 102 19.75 12.84 4.43
CA LEU A 102 20.25 14.20 4.59
C LEU A 102 21.78 14.25 4.73
N VAL A 103 22.36 13.41 5.58
CA VAL A 103 23.82 13.38 5.82
C VAL A 103 24.59 12.98 4.56
N SER A 104 24.05 12.06 3.77
CA SER A 104 24.66 11.61 2.51
C SER A 104 24.43 12.57 1.32
N GLY A 105 23.62 13.62 1.50
CA GLY A 105 23.28 14.56 0.42
C GLY A 105 22.34 14.01 -0.64
N LYS A 106 21.73 12.84 -0.41
CA LYS A 106 20.77 12.18 -1.32
C LYS A 106 19.32 12.61 -1.11
N LEU A 107 19.06 13.39 -0.07
CA LEU A 107 17.75 13.94 0.29
C LEU A 107 17.90 15.43 0.56
N THR A 108 17.04 16.26 -0.04
CA THR A 108 17.01 17.69 0.24
C THR A 108 16.37 17.99 1.61
N LYS A 109 16.58 19.21 2.14
CA LYS A 109 15.95 19.62 3.40
C LYS A 109 14.43 19.71 3.26
N GLU A 110 13.97 20.13 2.10
CA GLU A 110 12.57 20.28 1.73
C GLU A 110 11.87 18.92 1.72
N GLU A 111 12.41 17.95 0.98
CA GLU A 111 11.88 16.57 0.96
C GLU A 111 11.92 15.95 2.36
N ALA A 112 13.02 16.11 3.10
CA ALA A 112 13.12 15.59 4.46
C ALA A 112 12.04 16.17 5.40
N ASN A 113 11.71 17.46 5.26
CA ASN A 113 10.65 18.08 6.04
C ASN A 113 9.26 17.55 5.65
N VAL A 114 9.01 17.30 4.36
CA VAL A 114 7.76 16.66 3.91
C VAL A 114 7.65 15.24 4.48
N MET A 115 8.71 14.42 4.37
CA MET A 115 8.74 13.07 4.92
C MET A 115 8.46 13.05 6.43
N LYS A 116 9.10 13.95 7.20
CA LYS A 116 8.88 14.06 8.65
C LYS A 116 7.43 14.42 8.98
N LYS A 117 6.86 15.42 8.30
CA LYS A 117 5.45 15.81 8.48
C LYS A 117 4.50 14.66 8.20
N GLN A 118 4.75 13.88 7.15
CA GLN A 118 3.93 12.72 6.80
C GLN A 118 4.04 11.60 7.86
N VAL A 119 5.24 11.33 8.37
CA VAL A 119 5.44 10.37 9.49
C VAL A 119 4.70 10.84 10.75
N GLU A 120 4.80 12.12 11.09
CA GLU A 120 4.14 12.69 12.26
C GLU A 120 2.62 12.69 12.12
N PHE A 121 2.11 12.98 10.93
CA PHE A 121 0.68 12.89 10.61
C PHE A 121 0.17 11.47 10.85
N VAL A 122 0.80 10.46 10.24
CA VAL A 122 0.40 9.05 10.42
C VAL A 122 0.48 8.65 11.88
N ARG A 123 1.53 9.06 12.61
CA ARG A 123 1.65 8.81 14.05
C ARG A 123 0.50 9.43 14.85
N SER A 124 0.03 10.62 14.50
CA SER A 124 -1.09 11.27 15.19
C SER A 124 -2.43 10.53 15.06
N LEU A 125 -2.59 9.71 14.00
CA LEU A 125 -3.82 8.94 13.78
C LEU A 125 -4.02 7.79 14.77
N TRP A 126 -3.01 7.45 15.59
CA TRP A 126 -3.18 6.48 16.66
C TRP A 126 -4.14 6.97 17.74
N ASP A 127 -4.17 8.28 17.99
CA ASP A 127 -5.03 8.94 18.98
C ASP A 127 -6.42 9.28 18.42
N VAL A 128 -6.63 9.07 17.12
CA VAL A 128 -7.91 9.30 16.44
C VAL A 128 -8.84 8.08 16.62
N PRO A 129 -10.16 8.31 16.84
CA PRO A 129 -11.15 7.23 16.87
C PRO A 129 -11.12 6.40 15.59
N SER A 130 -11.18 5.06 15.72
CA SER A 130 -11.04 4.12 14.60
C SER A 130 -11.98 4.41 13.42
N ALA A 131 -13.20 4.89 13.68
CA ALA A 131 -14.18 5.25 12.66
C ALA A 131 -13.71 6.40 11.74
N ASN A 132 -12.82 7.27 12.22
CA ASN A 132 -12.32 8.42 11.47
C ASN A 132 -11.00 8.15 10.73
N ILE A 133 -10.27 7.10 11.10
CA ILE A 133 -8.93 6.82 10.55
C ILE A 133 -8.97 6.64 9.04
N MET A 134 -9.95 5.89 8.52
CA MET A 134 -10.03 5.65 7.08
C MET A 134 -10.20 6.95 6.28
N LYS A 135 -11.02 7.89 6.79
CA LYS A 135 -11.20 9.21 6.17
C LYS A 135 -9.90 10.01 6.14
N GLU A 136 -9.15 10.02 7.24
CA GLU A 136 -7.87 10.74 7.32
C GLU A 136 -6.79 10.07 6.47
N LEU A 137 -6.76 8.73 6.40
CA LEU A 137 -5.85 8.00 5.53
C LEU A 137 -6.12 8.24 4.04
N LYS A 138 -7.39 8.41 3.64
CA LYS A 138 -7.73 8.80 2.25
C LYS A 138 -7.23 10.20 1.91
N LYS A 139 -7.28 11.15 2.85
CA LYS A 139 -6.70 12.49 2.65
C LYS A 139 -5.18 12.42 2.56
N PHE A 140 -4.57 11.68 3.49
CA PHE A 140 -3.14 11.44 3.50
C PHE A 140 -2.65 10.85 2.18
N ALA A 141 -3.33 9.83 1.64
CA ALA A 141 -2.97 9.24 0.35
C ALA A 141 -2.95 10.28 -0.77
N ARG A 142 -3.92 11.20 -0.82
CA ARG A 142 -3.93 12.30 -1.83
C ARG A 142 -2.72 13.22 -1.67
N GLU A 143 -2.44 13.65 -0.45
CA GLU A 143 -1.28 14.52 -0.15
C GLU A 143 0.05 13.83 -0.41
N PHE A 144 0.15 12.55 -0.06
CA PHE A 144 1.28 11.69 -0.35
C PHE A 144 1.54 11.63 -1.86
N ASN A 145 0.51 11.29 -2.66
CA ASN A 145 0.63 11.17 -4.11
C ASN A 145 1.03 12.49 -4.76
N MET A 146 0.50 13.63 -4.31
CA MET A 146 0.92 14.95 -4.81
C MET A 146 2.38 15.28 -4.46
N SER A 147 2.85 14.87 -3.28
CA SER A 147 4.22 15.12 -2.83
C SER A 147 5.24 14.26 -3.57
N TRP A 148 4.82 13.08 -4.05
CA TRP A 148 5.71 12.05 -4.56
C TRP A 148 5.37 11.60 -5.99
N LEU A 149 4.76 12.50 -6.79
CA LEU A 149 4.58 12.34 -8.24
C LEU A 149 5.90 12.04 -8.97
N GLY A 150 7.02 12.45 -8.38
CA GLY A 150 8.33 12.03 -8.87
C GLY A 150 8.67 12.51 -10.27
N ASP A 151 9.50 11.73 -10.93
CA ASP A 151 10.09 12.00 -12.22
C ASP A 151 10.37 10.68 -12.97
N ILE A 152 11.15 10.75 -14.05
CA ILE A 152 11.53 9.57 -14.84
C ILE A 152 12.36 8.53 -14.06
N ASP A 153 12.93 8.91 -12.90
CA ASP A 153 13.81 8.05 -12.12
C ASP A 153 13.09 7.44 -10.90
N THR A 154 12.08 8.11 -10.34
CA THR A 154 11.35 7.65 -9.15
C THR A 154 9.90 8.11 -9.13
N PHE A 155 8.99 7.28 -8.61
CA PHE A 155 7.58 7.63 -8.39
C PHE A 155 7.03 6.84 -7.20
N LEU A 156 6.23 7.49 -6.35
CA LEU A 156 5.51 6.81 -5.26
C LEU A 156 4.03 7.14 -5.36
N TYR A 157 3.21 6.12 -5.14
CA TYR A 157 1.76 6.26 -5.09
C TYR A 157 1.16 5.32 -4.07
N MET A 158 0.06 5.74 -3.46
CA MET A 158 -0.78 4.87 -2.65
C MET A 158 -2.25 5.25 -2.72
N LYS A 159 -3.10 4.27 -2.46
CA LYS A 159 -4.55 4.43 -2.29
C LYS A 159 -5.05 3.44 -1.25
N VAL A 160 -6.07 3.84 -0.51
CA VAL A 160 -6.73 3.00 0.51
C VAL A 160 -8.22 2.94 0.25
N PHE A 161 -8.82 1.79 0.53
CA PHE A 161 -10.23 1.50 0.30
C PHE A 161 -10.84 0.93 1.58
N ALA A 162 -12.05 1.38 1.89
CA ALA A 162 -12.80 0.94 3.06
C ALA A 162 -13.44 -0.44 2.88
N SER A 163 -13.63 -0.88 1.64
CA SER A 163 -14.29 -2.14 1.30
C SER A 163 -13.81 -2.66 -0.06
N ALA A 164 -14.11 -3.94 -0.34
CA ALA A 164 -13.85 -4.53 -1.65
C ALA A 164 -14.70 -3.88 -2.74
N ALA A 165 -15.94 -3.49 -2.43
CA ALA A 165 -16.80 -2.74 -3.35
C ALA A 165 -16.14 -1.43 -3.81
N GLU A 166 -15.61 -0.62 -2.88
CA GLU A 166 -14.91 0.62 -3.23
C GLU A 166 -13.66 0.37 -4.08
N LEU A 167 -12.92 -0.70 -3.79
CA LEU A 167 -11.79 -1.13 -4.61
C LEU A 167 -12.25 -1.54 -6.02
N GLY A 168 -13.30 -2.34 -6.11
CA GLY A 168 -13.82 -2.87 -7.37
C GLY A 168 -14.26 -1.76 -8.33
N GLU A 169 -14.99 -0.77 -7.81
CA GLU A 169 -15.36 0.43 -8.56
C GLU A 169 -14.13 1.21 -9.05
N PHE A 170 -13.09 1.34 -8.22
CA PHE A 170 -11.87 2.02 -8.61
C PHE A 170 -11.14 1.30 -9.75
N VAL A 171 -11.06 -0.03 -9.71
CA VAL A 171 -10.40 -0.83 -10.76
C VAL A 171 -11.12 -0.64 -12.11
N ILE A 172 -12.45 -0.70 -12.13
CA ILE A 172 -13.23 -0.43 -13.36
C ILE A 172 -12.96 0.99 -13.87
N ASN A 173 -13.13 1.99 -13.01
CA ASN A 173 -12.96 3.39 -13.39
C ASN A 173 -11.55 3.72 -13.91
N THR A 174 -10.52 3.04 -13.39
CA THR A 174 -9.13 3.24 -13.84
C THR A 174 -8.92 2.59 -15.20
N ASN A 175 -9.44 1.38 -15.43
CA ASN A 175 -9.31 0.70 -16.72
C ASN A 175 -9.99 1.51 -17.85
N LEU A 176 -11.20 2.04 -17.59
CA LEU A 176 -11.91 2.93 -18.53
C LEU A 176 -11.10 4.19 -18.92
N GLN A 177 -10.15 4.61 -18.07
CA GLN A 177 -9.31 5.79 -18.33
C GLN A 177 -8.02 5.46 -19.07
N THR A 178 -7.58 4.19 -19.08
CA THR A 178 -6.22 3.82 -19.50
C THR A 178 -6.11 3.10 -20.84
N ASP A 179 -7.10 2.34 -21.33
CA ASP A 179 -7.17 1.80 -22.72
C ASP A 179 -8.51 1.06 -22.99
N SER A 180 -8.84 0.76 -24.27
CA SER A 180 -10.16 0.32 -24.79
C SER A 180 -10.90 -0.79 -24.00
N GLU A 181 -12.24 -0.68 -23.90
CA GLU A 181 -13.19 -1.59 -23.21
C GLU A 181 -12.91 -3.12 -23.38
N ASP A 182 -12.28 -3.53 -24.48
CA ASP A 182 -11.88 -4.91 -24.81
C ASP A 182 -10.77 -5.53 -23.94
N ASP A 183 -10.24 -4.79 -22.95
CA ASP A 183 -9.05 -5.16 -22.18
C ASP A 183 -9.32 -5.56 -20.71
N PHE A 184 -10.45 -5.14 -20.12
CA PHE A 184 -10.79 -5.49 -18.73
C PHE A 184 -11.05 -6.99 -18.55
N GLU A 185 -11.93 -7.56 -19.35
CA GLU A 185 -12.31 -8.98 -19.24
C GLU A 185 -11.12 -9.89 -19.55
N LYS A 186 -10.23 -9.50 -20.47
CA LYS A 186 -9.00 -10.24 -20.77
C LYS A 186 -8.02 -10.24 -19.60
N LYS A 187 -7.90 -9.12 -18.88
CA LYS A 187 -7.00 -8.97 -17.73
C LYS A 187 -7.55 -9.67 -16.49
N ILE A 188 -8.81 -9.46 -16.15
CA ILE A 188 -9.43 -9.96 -14.90
C ILE A 188 -10.05 -11.36 -15.06
N GLY A 189 -10.31 -11.79 -16.31
CA GLY A 189 -10.96 -13.06 -16.61
C GLY A 189 -12.46 -13.09 -16.33
N MET A 190 -13.11 -11.93 -16.17
CA MET A 190 -14.56 -11.79 -16.06
C MET A 190 -15.02 -10.38 -16.43
N ASP A 191 -16.31 -10.26 -16.76
CA ASP A 191 -16.96 -8.97 -17.02
C ASP A 191 -17.07 -8.09 -15.76
N GLU A 192 -17.30 -6.78 -15.97
CA GLU A 192 -17.40 -5.79 -14.90
C GLU A 192 -18.49 -6.10 -13.86
N ALA A 193 -19.65 -6.60 -14.28
CA ALA A 193 -20.75 -6.90 -13.38
C ALA A 193 -20.43 -8.12 -12.50
N SER A 194 -19.78 -9.13 -13.06
CA SER A 194 -19.27 -10.30 -12.34
C SER A 194 -18.17 -9.93 -11.36
N TRP A 195 -17.30 -8.99 -11.72
CA TRP A 195 -16.29 -8.42 -10.83
C TRP A 195 -16.90 -7.67 -9.64
N LEU A 196 -17.86 -6.78 -9.88
CA LEU A 196 -18.54 -6.05 -8.80
C LEU A 196 -19.32 -6.99 -7.88
N ARG A 197 -20.02 -8.00 -8.44
CA ARG A 197 -20.67 -9.05 -7.64
C ARG A 197 -19.67 -9.82 -6.77
N LEU A 198 -18.51 -10.17 -7.33
CA LEU A 198 -17.45 -10.80 -6.55
C LEU A 198 -17.06 -9.91 -5.36
N CYS A 199 -16.79 -8.62 -5.61
CA CYS A 199 -16.43 -7.63 -4.59
C CYS A 199 -17.48 -7.49 -3.47
N ASP A 200 -18.76 -7.57 -3.80
CA ASP A 200 -19.86 -7.48 -2.82
C ASP A 200 -20.00 -8.73 -1.94
N GLU A 201 -19.46 -9.87 -2.38
CA GLU A 201 -19.65 -11.18 -1.76
C GLU A 201 -18.39 -11.75 -1.10
N VAL A 202 -17.23 -11.12 -1.28
CA VAL A 202 -15.93 -11.62 -0.77
C VAL A 202 -15.88 -11.89 0.74
N HIS A 203 -16.72 -11.22 1.53
CA HIS A 203 -16.75 -11.37 3.00
C HIS A 203 -17.75 -12.45 3.46
N LYS A 204 -18.53 -13.01 2.53
CA LYS A 204 -19.61 -13.98 2.81
C LYS A 204 -19.22 -15.41 2.44
N ASP A 205 -18.24 -15.58 1.56
CA ASP A 205 -17.89 -16.84 0.93
C ASP A 205 -16.37 -16.95 0.79
N ASN A 206 -15.81 -18.02 1.37
CA ASN A 206 -14.36 -18.25 1.37
C ASN A 206 -13.81 -18.53 -0.03
N GLU A 207 -14.55 -19.23 -0.90
CA GLU A 207 -14.07 -19.49 -2.26
C GLU A 207 -13.99 -18.19 -3.06
N LYS A 208 -14.96 -17.29 -2.86
CA LYS A 208 -14.95 -15.94 -3.44
C LYS A 208 -13.84 -15.08 -2.85
N ALA A 209 -13.58 -15.16 -1.55
CA ALA A 209 -12.47 -14.47 -0.90
C ALA A 209 -11.12 -14.87 -1.51
N GLU A 210 -10.88 -16.18 -1.67
CA GLU A 210 -9.63 -16.70 -2.26
C GLU A 210 -9.51 -16.33 -3.73
N LYS A 211 -10.59 -16.44 -4.52
CA LYS A 211 -10.61 -15.96 -5.91
C LYS A 211 -10.26 -14.48 -6.00
N PHE A 212 -10.82 -13.65 -5.13
CA PHE A 212 -10.54 -12.22 -5.10
C PHE A 212 -9.08 -11.92 -4.74
N LYS A 213 -8.51 -12.59 -3.72
CA LYS A 213 -7.09 -12.45 -3.37
C LYS A 213 -6.16 -12.83 -4.53
N LEU A 214 -6.50 -13.88 -5.28
CA LEU A 214 -5.74 -14.27 -6.47
C LEU A 214 -5.75 -13.18 -7.54
N ILE A 215 -6.91 -12.57 -7.82
CA ILE A 215 -7.02 -11.46 -8.78
C ILE A 215 -6.17 -10.27 -8.34
N LEU A 216 -6.25 -9.88 -7.06
CA LEU A 216 -5.45 -8.78 -6.52
C LEU A 216 -3.94 -9.00 -6.69
N THR A 217 -3.47 -10.23 -6.53
CA THR A 217 -2.05 -10.56 -6.48
C THR A 217 -1.45 -10.93 -7.83
N ARG A 218 -2.27 -11.31 -8.82
CA ARG A 218 -1.81 -11.79 -10.13
C ARG A 218 -2.24 -10.91 -11.29
N ASP A 219 -3.48 -10.42 -11.26
CA ASP A 219 -4.12 -9.86 -12.45
C ASP A 219 -4.14 -8.32 -12.41
N LEU A 220 -4.11 -7.73 -11.21
CA LEU A 220 -4.06 -6.28 -11.02
C LEU A 220 -2.64 -5.69 -10.94
N THR A 221 -1.59 -6.49 -11.14
CA THR A 221 -0.20 -6.02 -10.99
C THR A 221 0.20 -4.97 -12.04
N GLU A 222 -0.49 -4.94 -13.18
CA GLU A 222 -0.28 -3.99 -14.27
C GLU A 222 -1.18 -2.74 -14.16
N ILE A 223 -2.16 -2.73 -13.25
CA ILE A 223 -3.03 -1.58 -13.00
C ILE A 223 -2.33 -0.67 -11.98
N VAL A 224 -1.93 0.52 -12.45
CA VAL A 224 -1.16 1.54 -11.72
C VAL A 224 -2.04 2.74 -11.42
#